data_AF-A0A520HST4-F1
#
_entry.id   AF-A0A520HST4-F1
#
_cell.length_a   1.000
_cell.length_b   1.000
_cell.length_c   1.000
_cell.angle_alpha   90.00
_cell.angle_beta   90.00
_cell.angle_gamma   90.00
#
_symmetry.space_group_name_H-M   'P 1'
#
loop_
_entity.id
_entity.type
_entity.pdbx_description
1 polymer ?
#
loop_
_entity_poly.entity_id
_entity_poly.type
_entity_poly.pdbx_seq_one_letter_code
_entity_poly.pdbx_strand_id
1 'polypeptide(L)' 'MVASLLDRLIDRDDERRSIAATVREGLRRDVEAMLNSRRWMTSWPRELEELDRSLVNYGLDDLVNESLASSDFRDRFVEQ' A
#
# COMPACT_ATOMS: atom_id res chain seq x y z
N MET A 1 14.83 -8.30 -13.77
CA MET A 1 13.74 -8.07 -12.80
C MET A 1 13.23 -9.43 -12.34
N VAL A 2 13.18 -9.65 -11.03
CA VAL A 2 12.64 -10.90 -10.47
C VAL A 2 11.12 -10.86 -10.60
N ALA A 3 10.51 -11.92 -11.15
CA ALA A 3 9.05 -12.01 -11.28
C ALA A 3 8.39 -11.94 -9.89
N SER A 4 7.29 -11.20 -9.79
CA SER A 4 6.56 -11.07 -8.53
C SER A 4 6.07 -12.45 -8.06
N LEU A 5 5.80 -12.59 -6.77
CA LEU A 5 5.26 -13.84 -6.24
C LEU A 5 3.89 -14.18 -6.88
N LEU A 6 3.09 -13.17 -7.22
CA LEU A 6 1.80 -13.32 -7.90
C LEU A 6 1.98 -13.87 -9.31
N ASP A 7 2.92 -13.33 -10.09
CA ASP A 7 3.20 -13.81 -11.46
C ASP A 7 3.63 -15.29 -11.43
N ARG A 8 4.50 -15.63 -10.48
CA ARG A 8 4.95 -17.02 -10.28
C ARG A 8 3.82 -17.97 -9.85
N LEU A 9 2.78 -17.45 -9.19
CA LEU A 9 1.64 -18.25 -8.75
C LEU A 9 0.65 -18.51 -9.90
N ILE A 10 0.48 -17.54 -10.81
CA ILE A 10 -0.42 -17.62 -11.96
C ILE A 10 0.03 -18.67 -12.99
N ASP A 11 1.34 -18.90 -13.08
CA ASP A 11 1.96 -19.80 -14.05
C ASP A 11 1.97 -21.30 -13.65
N ARG A 12 1.58 -21.66 -12.42
CA ARG A 12 1.86 -23.00 -11.85
C ARG A 12 0.75 -24.05 -12.07
N ASP A 13 -0.54 -23.70 -11.95
CA ASP A 13 -1.71 -24.57 -12.23
C ASP A 13 -3.05 -23.81 -11.99
N ASP A 14 -4.20 -24.41 -12.31
CA ASP A 14 -5.54 -23.79 -12.20
C ASP A 14 -5.97 -23.49 -10.75
N GLU A 15 -5.59 -24.33 -9.78
CA GLU A 15 -5.90 -24.14 -8.36
C GLU A 15 -5.13 -22.94 -7.80
N ARG A 16 -3.83 -22.85 -8.10
CA ARG A 16 -2.98 -21.71 -7.73
C ARG A 16 -3.37 -20.43 -8.46
N ARG A 17 -3.89 -20.52 -9.69
CA ARG A 17 -4.47 -19.39 -10.40
C ARG A 17 -5.70 -18.83 -9.69
N SER A 18 -6.55 -19.69 -9.15
CA SER A 18 -7.69 -19.29 -8.33
C SER A 18 -7.23 -18.56 -7.07
N ILE A 19 -6.25 -19.13 -6.34
CA ILE A 19 -5.64 -18.49 -5.16
C ILE A 19 -5.03 -17.12 -5.52
N ALA A 20 -4.29 -17.04 -6.63
CA ALA A 20 -3.70 -15.80 -7.09
C ALA A 20 -4.76 -14.73 -7.40
N ALA A 21 -5.89 -15.12 -7.98
CA ALA A 21 -7.01 -14.23 -8.24
C ALA A 21 -7.64 -13.71 -6.92
N THR A 22 -7.84 -14.58 -5.93
CA THR A 22 -8.33 -14.19 -4.60
C THR A 22 -7.38 -13.21 -3.91
N VAL A 23 -6.08 -13.50 -3.91
CA VAL A 23 -5.06 -12.63 -3.31
C VAL A 23 -5.02 -11.28 -4.04
N ARG A 24 -5.09 -11.29 -5.38
CA ARG A 24 -5.10 -10.05 -6.17
C ARG A 24 -6.32 -9.18 -5.84
N GLU A 25 -7.49 -9.79 -5.68
CA GLU A 25 -8.70 -9.06 -5.34
C GLU A 25 -8.67 -8.50 -3.92
N GLY A 26 -8.12 -9.26 -2.95
CA GLY A 26 -7.87 -8.77 -1.60
C GLY A 26 -6.92 -7.57 -1.61
N LEU A 27 -5.77 -7.71 -2.27
CA LEU A 27 -4.79 -6.64 -2.42
C LEU A 27 -5.39 -5.40 -3.10
N ARG A 28 -6.19 -5.59 -4.15
CA ARG A 28 -6.88 -4.49 -4.83
C ARG A 28 -7.79 -3.73 -3.87
N ARG A 29 -8.62 -4.45 -3.10
CA ARG A 29 -9.52 -3.85 -2.10
C ARG A 29 -8.74 -3.11 -1.02
N ASP A 30 -7.64 -3.68 -0.54
CA ASP A 30 -6.83 -3.09 0.53
C ASP A 30 -6.10 -1.84 0.04
N VAL A 31 -5.54 -1.87 -1.18
CA VAL A 31 -4.94 -0.69 -1.81
C VAL A 31 -5.99 0.39 -2.06
N GLU A 32 -7.19 0.02 -2.50
CA GLU A 32 -8.31 0.95 -2.68
C GLU A 32 -8.72 1.59 -1.34
N ALA A 33 -8.83 0.81 -0.26
CA ALA A 33 -9.11 1.33 1.07
C ALA A 33 -8.00 2.26 1.57
N MET A 34 -6.75 1.91 1.32
CA MET A 34 -5.59 2.71 1.72
C MET A 34 -5.50 4.03 0.95
N LEU A 35 -5.72 4.02 -0.37
CA LEU A 35 -5.71 5.22 -1.22
C LEU A 35 -6.87 6.17 -0.90
N ASN A 36 -8.01 5.63 -0.48
CA ASN A 36 -9.17 6.43 -0.09
C ASN A 36 -9.13 6.87 1.39
N SER A 37 -8.17 6.38 2.18
CA SER A 37 -7.97 6.78 3.57
C SER A 37 -6.86 7.81 3.66
N ARG A 38 -7.18 9.02 4.13
CA ARG A 38 -6.18 10.09 4.28
C ARG A 38 -5.42 9.91 5.60
N ARG A 39 -4.11 9.75 5.54
CA ARG A 39 -3.26 9.75 6.74
C ARG A 39 -3.09 11.17 7.28
N TRP A 40 -3.03 11.29 8.61
CA TRP A 40 -2.79 12.58 9.27
C TRP A 40 -1.30 12.94 9.20
N MET A 41 -0.95 14.06 8.56
CA MET A 41 0.44 14.44 8.25
C MET A 41 1.18 15.20 9.37
N THR A 42 0.57 15.39 10.54
CA THR A 42 1.20 16.15 11.64
C THR A 42 1.72 15.20 12.72
N SER A 43 2.92 15.47 13.24
CA SER A 43 3.47 14.78 14.40
C SER A 43 2.53 14.89 15.60
N TRP A 44 2.24 13.76 16.25
CA TRP A 44 1.44 13.75 17.49
C TRP A 44 2.21 14.39 18.65
N PRO A 45 1.51 15.04 19.60
CA PRO A 45 2.09 15.39 20.90
C PRO A 45 2.75 14.18 21.56
N ARG A 46 3.81 14.40 22.33
CA ARG A 46 4.62 13.33 22.96
C ARG A 46 3.82 12.44 23.92
N GLU A 47 2.68 12.90 24.38
CA GLU A 47 1.78 12.17 25.27
C GLU A 47 0.90 11.16 24.52
N LEU A 48 0.88 11.22 23.19
CA LEU A 48 -0.03 10.46 22.32
C LEU A 48 0.74 9.50 21.38
N GLU A 49 1.80 8.88 21.87
CA GLU A 49 2.67 7.97 21.08
C GLU A 49 1.89 6.78 20.49
N GLU A 50 0.87 6.28 21.20
CA GLU A 50 0.05 5.16 20.74
C GLU A 50 -0.80 5.52 19.50
N LEU A 51 -1.04 6.81 19.23
CA LEU A 51 -1.78 7.23 18.03
C LEU A 51 -0.99 6.96 16.75
N ASP A 52 0.34 6.97 16.81
CA ASP A 52 1.19 6.67 15.66
C ASP A 52 1.01 5.22 15.17
N ARG A 53 0.63 4.30 16.07
CA ARG A 53 0.36 2.88 15.76
C ARG A 53 -1.14 2.57 15.59
N SER A 54 -2.00 3.58 15.72
CA SER A 54 -3.44 3.40 15.67
C SER A 54 -4.00 3.49 14.25
N LEU A 55 -5.27 3.11 14.08
CA LEU A 55 -6.01 3.27 12.82
C LEU A 55 -6.11 4.74 12.37
N VAL A 56 -5.91 5.72 13.27
CA VAL A 56 -5.89 7.14 12.90
C VAL A 56 -4.71 7.45 11.97
N ASN A 57 -3.64 6.65 12.03
CA ASN A 57 -2.47 6.78 11.16
C ASN A 57 -2.54 5.86 9.91
N TYR A 58 -3.67 5.19 9.67
CA TYR A 58 -3.87 4.34 8.50
C TYR A 58 -4.17 5.16 7.23
N GLY A 59 -3.55 4.79 6.11
CA GLY A 59 -3.71 5.45 4.83
C GLY A 59 -2.38 5.91 4.26
N LEU A 60 -2.42 6.63 3.15
CA LEU A 60 -1.24 7.26 2.57
C LEU A 60 -1.19 8.75 2.92
N ASP A 61 0.03 9.26 2.99
CA ASP A 61 0.29 10.70 3.01
C ASP A 61 -0.28 11.35 1.75
N ASP A 62 -0.50 12.66 1.80
CA ASP A 62 -1.27 13.38 0.78
C ASP A 62 -0.60 13.34 -0.60
N LEU A 63 -1.05 12.39 -1.43
CA LEU A 63 -0.65 12.23 -2.84
C LEU A 63 -1.17 13.37 -3.73
N VAL A 64 -2.01 14.27 -3.21
CA VAL A 64 -2.70 15.30 -4.02
C VAL A 64 -1.73 16.37 -4.50
N ASN A 65 -0.57 16.55 -3.85
CA ASN A 65 0.41 17.57 -4.22
C ASN A 65 1.64 17.04 -4.98
N GLU A 66 1.83 15.72 -5.07
CA GLU A 66 2.96 15.13 -5.77
C GLU A 66 2.50 14.17 -6.86
N SER A 67 3.02 14.37 -8.08
CA SER A 67 2.72 13.48 -9.19
C SER A 67 3.31 12.09 -8.91
N LEU A 68 2.46 11.06 -8.89
CA LEU A 68 2.87 9.63 -8.87
C LEU A 68 3.80 9.24 -10.05
N ALA A 69 3.89 10.11 -11.06
CA ALA A 69 4.81 9.95 -12.20
C ALA A 69 6.19 10.60 -11.97
N SER A 70 6.37 11.39 -10.90
CA SER A 70 7.67 11.92 -10.50
C SER A 70 8.60 10.80 -10.04
N SER A 71 9.83 10.78 -10.56
CA SER A 71 10.87 9.85 -10.10
C SER A 71 11.14 10.02 -8.61
N ASP A 72 11.24 11.26 -8.15
CA ASP A 72 11.61 11.57 -6.77
C ASP A 72 10.54 11.12 -5.77
N PHE A 73 9.26 11.25 -6.16
CA PHE A 73 8.16 10.71 -5.35
C PHE A 73 8.24 9.20 -5.26
N ARG A 74 8.49 8.52 -6.40
CA ARG A 74 8.58 7.05 -6.46
C ARG A 74 9.74 6.52 -5.62
N ASP A 75 10.89 7.18 -5.68
CA ASP A 75 12.08 6.77 -4.93
C ASP A 75 11.82 6.88 -3.42
N ARG A 76 11.26 8.01 -2.94
CA ARG A 76 10.87 8.15 -1.53
C ARG A 76 9.76 7.19 -1.11
N PHE A 77 8.82 6.88 -2.00
CA PHE A 77 7.72 5.96 -1.72
C PHE A 77 8.19 4.51 -1.56
N VAL A 78 9.23 4.11 -2.29
CA VAL A 78 9.82 2.76 -2.16
C VAL A 78 10.67 2.62 -0.88
N GLU A 79 11.16 3.73 -0.34
CA GLU A 79 11.96 3.75 0.89
C GLU A 79 11.13 3.74 2.20
N GLN A 80 9.82 3.99 2.13
CA GLN A 80 8.89 3.87 3.28
C GLN A 80 8.36 2.43 3.45
#